data_AF-C0Z6N3-F1
#
_entry.id   AF-C0Z6N3-F1
#
_cell.length_a   1.000
_cell.length_b   1.000
_cell.length_c   1.000
_cell.angle_alpha   90.00
_cell.angle_beta   90.00
_cell.angle_gamma   90.00
#
_symmetry.space_group_name_H-M   'P 1'
#
loop_
_entity.id
_entity.type
_entity.pdbx_description
1 polymer ?
#
loop_
_entity_poly.entity_id
_entity_poly.type
_entity_poly.pdbx_seq_one_letter_code
_entity_poly.pdbx_strand_id
1 'polypeptide(L)' 'MRLTMAGERFFLIYQEASDEECLLTIEPYKDQQELAEAINQLQAKQVDEYTIIKGKKMKATLKLAVDLTEADENSKE' A
#
# COMPACT_ATOMS: atom_id res chain seq x y z
N MET A 1 -25.35 0.22 -22.36
CA MET A 1 -24.11 0.94 -21.97
C MET A 1 -24.18 1.19 -20.45
N ARG A 2 -23.56 0.34 -19.62
CA ARG A 2 -23.62 0.49 -18.16
C ARG A 2 -22.58 1.54 -17.74
N LEU A 3 -23.04 2.76 -17.48
CA LEU A 3 -22.31 3.72 -16.66
C LEU A 3 -22.22 3.12 -15.26
N THR A 4 -21.05 2.62 -14.89
CA THR A 4 -20.79 2.15 -13.53
C THR A 4 -20.93 3.34 -12.60
N MET A 5 -21.98 3.33 -11.77
CA MET A 5 -22.15 4.25 -10.66
C MET A 5 -20.81 4.33 -9.92
N ALA A 6 -20.18 5.50 -9.92
CA ALA A 6 -18.98 5.78 -9.15
C ALA A 6 -19.35 5.84 -7.66
N GLY A 7 -19.67 4.67 -7.11
CA GLY A 7 -19.87 4.46 -5.69
C GLY A 7 -18.58 4.75 -4.94
N GLU A 8 -18.71 5.14 -3.68
CA GLU A 8 -17.58 5.21 -2.76
C GLU A 8 -16.86 3.86 -2.75
N ARG A 9 -15.53 3.88 -2.78
CA ARG A 9 -14.67 2.69 -2.69
C ARG A 9 -13.75 2.84 -1.50
N PHE A 10 -13.23 1.71 -1.05
CA PHE A 10 -12.16 1.64 -0.07
C PHE A 10 -10.85 1.37 -0.80
N PHE A 11 -9.77 1.95 -0.33
CA PHE A 11 -8.43 1.71 -0.82
C PHE A 11 -7.60 1.25 0.36
N LEU A 12 -7.09 0.03 0.31
CA LEU A 12 -6.18 -0.53 1.29
C LEU A 12 -4.76 -0.33 0.78
N ILE A 13 -3.93 0.29 1.61
CA ILE A 13 -2.54 0.58 1.31
C ILE A 13 -1.70 -0.13 2.35
N TYR A 14 -0.79 -1.01 1.93
CA TYR A 14 0.08 -1.75 2.83
C TYR A 14 1.47 -1.92 2.21
N GLN A 15 2.46 -2.13 3.07
CA GLN A 15 3.81 -2.43 2.64
C GLN A 15 4.05 -3.94 2.71
N GLU A 16 4.54 -4.50 1.62
CA GLU A 16 5.03 -5.88 1.61
C GLU A 16 6.53 -5.84 1.87
N ALA A 17 6.95 -6.49 2.96
CA ALA A 17 8.36 -6.72 3.21
C ALA A 17 8.84 -7.81 2.24
N SER A 18 9.54 -7.41 1.19
CA SER A 18 10.33 -8.31 0.36
C SER A 18 11.79 -8.10 0.69
N ASP A 19 12.57 -9.18 0.75
CA ASP A 19 13.98 -9.17 1.15
C ASP A 19 14.86 -8.25 0.28
N GLU A 20 14.38 -7.88 -0.91
CA GLU A 20 15.12 -7.09 -1.90
C GLU A 20 14.58 -5.66 -2.06
N GLU A 21 13.28 -5.41 -1.81
CA GLU A 21 12.65 -4.11 -2.05
C GLU A 21 11.46 -3.84 -1.11
N CYS A 22 11.31 -2.58 -0.66
CA CYS A 22 10.12 -2.11 0.03
C CYS A 22 9.01 -1.81 -0.99
N LEU A 23 8.09 -2.75 -1.18
CA LEU A 23 6.96 -2.59 -2.13
C LEU A 23 5.72 -2.06 -1.42
N LEU A 24 5.17 -0.96 -1.95
CA LEU A 24 3.94 -0.34 -1.47
C LEU A 24 2.78 -0.75 -2.38
N THR A 25 1.85 -1.52 -1.82
CA THR A 25 0.70 -2.10 -2.54
C THR A 25 -0.57 -1.30 -2.24
N ILE A 26 -1.36 -1.01 -3.28
CA ILE A 26 -2.63 -0.26 -3.19
C ILE A 26 -3.75 -1.06 -3.85
N GLU A 27 -4.70 -1.54 -3.06
CA GLU A 27 -5.81 -2.38 -3.54
C GLU A 27 -7.18 -1.71 -3.33
N PRO A 28 -8.03 -1.62 -4.38
CA PRO A 28 -9.37 -1.05 -4.28
C PRO A 28 -10.45 -2.10 -3.95
N TYR A 29 -11.35 -1.77 -3.03
CA TYR A 29 -12.51 -2.59 -2.64
C TYR A 29 -13.81 -1.83 -2.82
N LYS A 30 -14.88 -2.54 -3.17
CA LYS A 30 -16.18 -1.92 -3.47
C LYS A 30 -16.98 -1.65 -2.21
N ASP A 31 -16.84 -2.53 -1.22
CA ASP A 31 -17.60 -2.49 0.02
C ASP A 31 -16.74 -2.89 1.22
N GLN A 32 -17.33 -2.74 2.41
CA GLN A 32 -16.66 -3.01 3.68
C GLN A 32 -16.43 -4.51 3.92
N GLN A 33 -17.24 -5.39 3.31
CA GLN A 33 -17.11 -6.82 3.49
C GLN A 33 -15.89 -7.34 2.74
N GLU A 34 -15.72 -6.97 1.47
CA GLU A 34 -14.52 -7.28 0.67
C GLU A 34 -13.24 -6.75 1.37
N LEU A 35 -13.31 -5.53 1.94
CA LEU A 35 -12.21 -4.94 2.69
C LEU A 35 -11.86 -5.73 3.96
N ALA A 36 -12.88 -6.15 4.73
CA ALA A 36 -12.66 -6.90 5.98
C ALA A 36 -12.00 -8.27 5.72
N GLU A 37 -12.41 -8.94 4.63
CA GLU A 37 -11.76 -10.19 4.21
C GLU A 37 -10.30 -9.97 3.84
N ALA A 38 -9.97 -8.88 3.14
CA ALA A 38 -8.59 -8.54 2.79
C ALA A 38 -7.73 -8.22 4.03
N ILE A 39 -8.27 -7.49 5.02
CA ILE A 39 -7.58 -7.20 6.28
C ILE A 39 -7.28 -8.50 7.04
N ASN A 40 -8.22 -9.45 7.09
CA ASN A 40 -7.99 -10.74 7.73
C ASN A 40 -6.86 -11.52 7.05
N GLN A 41 -6.76 -11.45 5.71
CA GLN A 41 -5.67 -12.06 4.97
C GLN A 41 -4.33 -11.37 5.24
N LEU A 42 -4.30 -10.03 5.34
CA LEU A 42 -3.10 -9.27 5.72
C LEU A 42 -2.60 -9.63 7.11
N GLN A 43 -3.50 -9.75 8.09
CA GLN A 43 -3.16 -10.21 9.43
C GLN A 43 -2.59 -11.63 9.41
N ALA A 44 -3.15 -12.53 8.61
CA ALA A 44 -2.59 -13.88 8.44
C ALA A 44 -1.17 -13.87 7.83
N LYS A 45 -0.85 -12.84 7.04
CA LYS A 45 0.49 -12.60 6.48
C LYS A 45 1.41 -11.81 7.43
N GLN A 46 0.97 -11.50 8.65
CA GLN A 46 1.72 -10.68 9.63
C GLN A 46 2.04 -9.27 9.12
N VAL A 47 1.17 -8.71 8.28
CA VAL A 47 1.27 -7.32 7.84
C VAL A 47 0.37 -6.47 8.73
N ASP A 48 0.97 -5.82 9.72
CA ASP A 48 0.24 -5.03 10.73
C ASP A 48 0.13 -3.54 10.36
N GLU A 49 0.96 -3.07 9.42
CA GLU A 49 0.98 -1.69 8.98
C GLU A 49 0.20 -1.50 7.67
N TYR A 50 -1.01 -0.95 7.78
CA TYR A 50 -1.85 -0.60 6.64
C TYR A 50 -2.64 0.68 6.87
N THR A 51 -3.05 1.33 5.78
CA THR A 51 -3.92 2.50 5.76
C THR A 51 -5.14 2.24 4.90
N ILE A 52 -6.32 2.64 5.39
CA ILE A 52 -7.58 2.55 4.64
C ILE A 52 -8.03 3.96 4.26
N ILE A 53 -8.28 4.19 2.97
CA ILE A 53 -8.85 5.44 2.47
C ILE A 53 -10.22 5.17 1.86
N LYS A 54 -11.24 5.91 2.29
CA LYS A 54 -12.59 5.85 1.71
C LYS A 54 -12.81 7.02 0.76
N GLY A 55 -13.14 6.77 -0.51
CA GLY A 55 -13.36 7.84 -1.48
C GLY A 55 -13.88 7.38 -2.84
N LYS A 56 -14.38 8.32 -3.66
CA LYS A 56 -14.96 8.03 -4.99
C LYS A 56 -13.94 8.01 -6.14
N LYS A 57 -12.85 8.78 -6.02
CA LYS A 57 -11.82 8.92 -7.06
C LYS A 57 -10.58 9.56 -6.45
N MET A 58 -9.48 8.82 -6.38
CA MET A 58 -8.20 9.37 -5.91
C MET A 58 -7.23 9.44 -7.08
N LYS A 59 -6.56 10.59 -7.22
CA LYS A 59 -5.38 10.75 -8.08
C LYS A 59 -4.17 10.76 -7.16
N ALA A 60 -3.50 9.63 -7.02
CA ALA A 60 -2.26 9.55 -6.24
C ALA A 60 -1.09 10.06 -7.08
N THR A 61 -0.20 10.86 -6.49
CA THR A 61 1.07 11.26 -7.10
C THR A 61 2.15 11.03 -6.06
N LEU A 62 2.88 9.92 -6.20
CA LEU A 62 4.02 9.61 -5.35
C LEU A 62 5.26 10.30 -5.91
N LYS A 63 5.86 11.22 -5.15
CA LYS A 63 7.17 11.81 -5.46
C LYS A 63 8.17 11.21 -4.47
N LEU A 64 8.92 10.20 -4.91
CA LEU A 64 10.00 9.61 -4.12
C LEU A 64 11.29 10.35 -4.45
N ALA A 65 11.93 10.97 -3.45
CA ALA A 65 13.29 11.50 -3.55
C ALA A 65 14.17 10.66 -2.64
N VAL A 66 15.09 9.90 -3.22
CA VAL A 66 16.06 9.09 -2.48
C VAL A 66 17.36 9.87 -2.48
N ASP A 67 17.77 10.33 -1.31
CA ASP A 67 19.07 10.95 -1.09
C ASP A 67 20.01 9.86 -0.57
N LEU A 68 20.98 9.46 -1.40
CA LEU A 68 21.98 8.44 -1.05
C LEU A 68 23.20 9.18 -0.50
N THR A 69 23.57 8.89 0.75
CA THR A 69 24.82 9.37 1.35
C THR A 69 25.87 8.26 1.25
N GLU A 70 27.14 8.66 1.07
CA GLU A 70 28.25 7.71 1.01
C GLU A 70 28.32 6.92 2.33
N ALA A 71 28.34 5.60 2.23
CA ALA A 71 28.64 4.75 3.37
C ALA A 71 30.13 4.86 3.65
N ASP A 72 30.52 5.41 4.81
CA ASP A 72 31.90 5.40 5.26
C ASP A 72 32.37 3.94 5.43
N GLU A 73 33.02 3.40 4.40
CA GLU A 73 33.82 2.18 4.50
C GLU A 73 35.07 2.48 5.33
N ASN A 74 34.92 2.56 6.65
CA ASN A 74 36.05 2.39 7.54
C ASN A 74 36.28 0.90 7.79
N SER A 75 36.51 0.16 6.70
CA SER A 75 37.23 -1.10 6.70
C SER A 75 38.72 -0.78 6.82
N LYS A 76 39.17 -0.58 8.07
CA LYS A 76 40.58 -0.73 8.41
C LYS A 76 40.72 -1.83 9.44
N GLU A 77 41.49 -2.82 9.02
CA GLU A 77 42.14 -3.91 9.75
C GLU A 77 42.55 -3.58 11.18
#